data_AF-A0A2E2EMK5-F1
#
_entry.id   AF-A0A2E2EMK5-F1
#
_cell.length_a   1.000
_cell.length_b   1.000
_cell.length_c   1.000
_cell.angle_alpha   90.00
_cell.angle_beta   90.00
_cell.angle_gamma   90.00
#
_symmetry.space_group_name_H-M   'P 1'
#
loop_
_entity.id
_entity.type
_entity.pdbx_description
1 polymer ?
#
loop_
_entity_poly.entity_id
_entity_poly.type
_entity_poly.pdbx_seq_one_letter_code
_entity_poly.pdbx_strand_id
1 'polypeptide(L)'
;MKQRVKIYGERNTGTNYLTKLIENNFDVKILKGTISKGSIFTFREWTKDLFFNLTKSKNLGWKHSVVDVNLVFNHKHKPVIITLTKNPYSFLLSLYKRPYHYKRNKPNTFITFLKEKWELTERDNYNLESLDSPIDLWNIKNQSYIDLSNTYSNNLILTYEELLESPNKIIFSISDRLGIPLKDKFKNYDNSTKNDNKDFNDYQDYYLNELWRKELDNDEINLINSKLDLNVLSHFGYEIYRKK
;
A
#
# COMPACT_ATOMS: atom_id res chain seq x y z
N MET A 1 24.70 0.65 -13.84
CA MET A 1 24.08 -0.02 -12.66
C MET A 1 22.57 0.05 -12.81
N LYS A 2 21.80 -1.02 -12.52
CA LYS A 2 20.33 -0.97 -12.61
C LYS A 2 19.75 0.01 -11.59
N GLN A 3 18.79 0.83 -12.00
CA GLN A 3 18.04 1.71 -11.10
C GLN A 3 17.34 0.88 -10.02
N ARG A 4 17.25 1.43 -8.81
CA ARG A 4 16.57 0.78 -7.69
C ARG A 4 15.21 1.43 -7.47
N VAL A 5 14.19 0.59 -7.34
CA VAL A 5 12.81 1.02 -7.07
C VAL A 5 12.35 0.42 -5.75
N LYS A 6 11.73 1.21 -4.90
CA LYS A 6 11.07 0.74 -3.67
C LYS A 6 9.59 1.08 -3.77
N ILE A 7 8.75 0.07 -3.53
CA ILE A 7 7.30 0.26 -3.46
C ILE A 7 6.88 0.23 -1.99
N TYR A 8 6.14 1.25 -1.57
CA TYR A 8 5.36 1.26 -0.35
C TYR A 8 3.88 1.28 -0.67
N GLY A 9 3.09 0.79 0.26
CA GLY A 9 1.64 0.84 0.23
C GLY A 9 1.13 -0.10 1.30
N GLU A 10 0.05 0.23 1.98
CA GLU A 10 -0.48 -0.60 3.06
C GLU A 10 -0.97 -1.97 2.53
N ARG A 11 -1.21 -2.93 3.42
CA ARG A 11 -1.86 -4.22 3.10
C ARG A 11 -3.11 -3.95 2.25
N ASN A 12 -3.41 -4.80 1.27
CA ASN A 12 -4.63 -4.69 0.45
C ASN A 12 -4.78 -3.42 -0.44
N THR A 13 -3.73 -2.64 -0.69
CA THR A 13 -3.73 -1.46 -1.58
C THR A 13 -3.37 -1.72 -3.04
N GLY A 14 -3.03 -2.97 -3.42
CA GLY A 14 -2.65 -3.29 -4.81
C GLY A 14 -1.14 -3.33 -5.08
N THR A 15 -0.29 -3.23 -4.04
CA THR A 15 1.19 -3.26 -4.21
C THR A 15 1.73 -4.47 -4.99
N ASN A 16 1.06 -5.62 -4.94
CA ASN A 16 1.46 -6.81 -5.72
C ASN A 16 1.22 -6.61 -7.22
N TYR A 17 0.09 -6.01 -7.61
CA TYR A 17 -0.22 -5.70 -9.00
C TYR A 17 0.80 -4.68 -9.56
N LEU A 18 1.04 -3.60 -8.82
CA LEU A 18 2.08 -2.62 -9.18
C LEU A 18 3.47 -3.26 -9.31
N THR A 19 3.85 -4.16 -8.38
CA THR A 19 5.12 -4.89 -8.46
C THR A 19 5.21 -5.69 -9.76
N LYS A 20 4.14 -6.40 -10.13
CA LYS A 20 4.10 -7.19 -11.38
C LYS A 20 4.18 -6.32 -12.63
N LEU A 21 3.50 -5.17 -12.63
CA LEU A 21 3.63 -4.22 -13.72
C LEU A 21 5.07 -3.72 -13.87
N ILE A 22 5.74 -3.35 -12.77
CA ILE A 22 7.12 -2.88 -12.84
C ILE A 22 8.06 -4.00 -13.33
N GLU A 23 7.89 -5.23 -12.82
CA GLU A 23 8.67 -6.39 -13.26
C GLU A 23 8.48 -6.68 -14.76
N ASN A 24 7.25 -6.58 -15.27
CA ASN A 24 6.93 -6.84 -16.68
C ASN A 24 7.47 -5.75 -17.62
N ASN A 25 7.50 -4.49 -17.18
CA ASN A 25 7.75 -3.36 -18.07
C ASN A 25 9.17 -2.76 -17.95
N PHE A 26 9.90 -2.97 -16.85
CA PHE A 26 11.20 -2.32 -16.63
C PHE A 26 12.32 -3.29 -16.24
N ASP A 27 13.56 -2.97 -16.64
CA ASP A 27 14.76 -3.65 -16.15
C ASP A 27 15.37 -2.96 -14.92
N VAL A 28 14.63 -3.01 -13.80
CA VAL A 28 15.00 -2.38 -12.53
C VAL A 28 15.24 -3.39 -11.42
N LYS A 29 16.00 -2.97 -10.41
CA LYS A 29 16.15 -3.72 -9.16
C LYS A 29 15.11 -3.26 -8.15
N ILE A 30 14.04 -4.04 -7.97
CA ILE A 30 13.06 -3.77 -6.91
C ILE A 30 13.67 -4.13 -5.55
N LEU A 31 13.70 -3.15 -4.63
CA LEU A 31 14.10 -3.34 -3.25
C LEU A 31 13.02 -4.14 -2.52
N LYS A 32 13.34 -5.40 -2.21
CA LYS A 32 12.40 -6.34 -1.58
C LYS A 32 11.91 -5.79 -0.25
N GLY A 33 10.61 -5.49 -0.18
CA GLY A 33 9.89 -5.21 1.06
C GLY A 33 9.19 -6.44 1.63
N THR A 34 9.59 -7.65 1.24
CA THR A 34 9.07 -8.93 1.75
C THR A 34 10.22 -9.92 1.90
N ILE A 35 10.06 -10.89 2.79
CA ILE A 35 11.00 -12.01 2.92
C ILE A 35 10.72 -13.04 1.84
N SER A 36 11.75 -13.64 1.26
CA SER A 36 11.59 -14.71 0.25
C SER A 36 10.93 -15.95 0.86
N LYS A 37 10.00 -16.56 0.12
CA LYS A 37 9.40 -17.85 0.49
C LYS A 37 10.54 -18.89 0.68
N GLY A 38 10.54 -19.58 1.81
CA GLY A 38 11.57 -20.57 2.18
C GLY A 38 12.74 -20.05 3.02
N SER A 39 12.79 -18.75 3.35
CA SER A 39 13.78 -18.26 4.32
C SER A 39 13.42 -18.68 5.75
N ILE A 40 14.43 -19.02 6.56
CA ILE A 40 14.26 -19.32 7.99
C ILE A 40 13.61 -18.15 8.75
N PHE A 41 13.73 -16.92 8.25
CA PHE A 41 13.09 -15.75 8.84
C PHE A 41 11.57 -15.67 8.61
N THR A 42 10.97 -16.59 7.85
CA THR A 42 9.51 -16.61 7.61
C THR A 42 8.71 -17.32 8.70
N PHE A 43 9.36 -18.05 9.61
CA PHE A 43 8.68 -18.95 10.55
C PHE A 43 7.99 -18.25 11.73
N ARG A 44 8.51 -17.11 12.22
CA ARG A 44 7.90 -16.38 13.35
C ARG A 44 7.86 -14.86 13.08
N GLU A 45 6.95 -14.15 13.75
CA GLU A 45 6.83 -12.69 13.57
C GLU A 45 8.11 -11.96 13.99
N TRP A 46 8.67 -12.30 15.15
CA TRP A 46 9.94 -11.72 15.61
C TRP A 46 11.13 -12.01 14.68
N THR A 47 11.16 -13.15 13.97
CA THR A 47 12.22 -13.42 13.00
C THR A 47 12.09 -12.55 11.76
N LYS A 48 10.86 -12.20 11.37
CA LYS A 48 10.61 -11.26 10.28
C LYS A 48 11.04 -9.85 10.68
N ASP A 49 10.72 -9.45 11.91
CA ASP A 49 11.10 -8.15 12.46
C ASP A 49 12.62 -8.02 12.56
N LEU A 50 13.30 -9.05 13.07
CA LEU A 50 14.77 -9.11 13.09
C LEU A 50 15.37 -8.99 11.68
N PHE A 51 14.83 -9.70 10.70
CA PHE A 51 15.30 -9.58 9.31
C PHE A 51 15.17 -8.15 8.79
N PHE A 52 14.03 -7.49 9.01
CA PHE A 52 13.85 -6.11 8.55
C PHE A 52 14.71 -5.12 9.32
N ASN A 53 14.93 -5.31 10.62
CA ASN A 53 15.84 -4.51 11.43
C ASN A 53 17.29 -4.61 10.90
N LEU A 54 17.75 -5.82 10.56
CA LEU A 54 19.09 -6.05 10.01
C LEU A 54 19.27 -5.57 8.55
N THR A 55 18.18 -5.54 7.77
CA THR A 55 18.23 -5.23 6.34
C THR A 55 17.74 -3.83 5.98
N LYS A 56 17.20 -3.06 6.95
CA LYS A 56 16.58 -1.74 6.77
C LYS A 56 17.44 -0.81 5.91
N SER A 57 18.74 -0.72 6.19
CA SER A 57 19.70 0.13 5.46
C SER A 57 19.91 -0.25 3.99
N LYS A 58 19.56 -1.49 3.59
CA LYS A 58 19.73 -2.01 2.23
C LYS A 58 18.44 -2.06 1.43
N ASN A 59 17.30 -2.31 2.09
CA ASN A 59 16.00 -2.53 1.43
C ASN A 59 14.92 -1.52 1.82
N LEU A 60 15.24 -0.56 2.69
CA LEU A 60 14.32 0.44 3.24
C LEU A 60 13.14 -0.18 4.03
N GLY A 61 13.36 -1.33 4.66
CA GLY A 61 12.40 -1.96 5.55
C GLY A 61 11.22 -2.62 4.84
N TRP A 62 10.13 -2.82 5.57
CA TRP A 62 8.94 -3.51 5.10
C TRP A 62 8.12 -2.64 4.15
N LYS A 63 7.48 -3.22 3.11
CA LYS A 63 6.69 -2.42 2.15
C LYS A 63 5.40 -1.81 2.72
N HIS A 64 4.91 -2.35 3.83
CA HIS A 64 3.71 -1.86 4.53
C HIS A 64 4.08 -0.96 5.72
N SER A 65 5.35 -0.56 5.89
CA SER A 65 5.75 0.28 7.01
C SER A 65 5.35 1.74 6.79
N VAL A 66 5.28 2.51 7.89
CA VAL A 66 5.44 3.96 7.85
C VAL A 66 6.81 4.26 7.26
N VAL A 67 6.90 5.25 6.36
CA VAL A 67 8.17 5.56 5.69
C VAL A 67 9.11 6.29 6.64
N ASP A 68 10.34 5.79 6.72
CA ASP A 68 11.43 6.49 7.40
C ASP A 68 12.13 7.41 6.40
N VAL A 69 11.72 8.69 6.39
CA VAL A 69 12.22 9.70 5.43
C VAL A 69 13.73 9.86 5.53
N ASN A 70 14.29 9.83 6.74
CA ASN A 70 15.74 9.95 6.96
C ASN A 70 16.48 8.74 6.37
N LEU A 71 15.94 7.54 6.54
CA LEU A 71 16.53 6.34 5.94
C LEU A 71 16.50 6.38 4.41
N VAL A 72 15.39 6.83 3.82
CA VAL A 72 15.28 7.02 2.36
C VAL A 72 16.30 8.04 1.89
N PHE A 73 16.34 9.20 2.54
CA PHE A 73 17.25 10.29 2.20
C PHE A 73 18.71 9.83 2.30
N ASN A 74 19.09 9.11 3.35
CA ASN A 74 20.47 8.67 3.55
C ASN A 74 20.85 7.40 2.77
N HIS A 75 19.93 6.81 2.01
CA HIS A 75 20.21 5.58 1.29
C HIS A 75 21.22 5.79 0.15
N LYS A 76 22.36 5.07 0.19
CA LYS A 76 23.52 5.18 -0.73
C LYS A 76 23.15 5.28 -2.22
N HIS A 77 22.10 4.57 -2.63
CA HIS A 77 21.72 4.46 -4.03
C HIS A 77 20.54 5.34 -4.45
N LYS A 78 20.03 6.21 -3.56
CA LYS A 78 18.93 7.15 -3.83
C LYS A 78 17.82 6.54 -4.72
N PRO A 79 17.17 5.45 -4.26
CA PRO A 79 16.23 4.71 -5.07
C PRO A 79 15.01 5.57 -5.39
N VAL A 80 14.29 5.21 -6.44
CA VAL A 80 12.98 5.81 -6.70
C VAL A 80 11.98 5.17 -5.77
N ILE A 81 11.23 6.00 -5.05
CA ILE A 81 10.19 5.51 -4.16
C ILE A 81 8.83 5.66 -4.85
N ILE A 82 8.03 4.61 -4.84
CA ILE A 82 6.66 4.65 -5.34
C ILE A 82 5.75 4.28 -4.17
N THR A 83 4.85 5.17 -3.79
CA THR A 83 3.84 4.91 -2.75
C THR A 83 2.49 4.67 -3.40
N LEU A 84 1.76 3.68 -2.91
CA LEU A 84 0.44 3.32 -3.43
C LEU A 84 -0.60 3.42 -2.31
N THR A 85 -1.55 4.32 -2.51
CA THR A 85 -2.69 4.56 -1.63
C THR A 85 -3.96 4.01 -2.26
N LYS A 86 -4.99 3.75 -1.45
CA LYS A 86 -6.29 3.28 -1.92
C LYS A 86 -7.37 4.02 -1.15
N ASN A 87 -8.53 4.23 -1.78
CA ASN A 87 -9.68 4.85 -1.14
C ASN A 87 -9.94 4.23 0.26
N PRO A 88 -10.08 5.03 1.33
CA PRO A 88 -10.09 4.52 2.70
C PRO A 88 -11.24 3.53 2.95
N TYR A 89 -12.43 3.79 2.41
CA TYR A 89 -13.58 2.90 2.60
C TYR A 89 -13.36 1.55 1.93
N SER A 90 -12.93 1.55 0.67
CA SER A 90 -12.66 0.32 -0.08
C SER A 90 -11.42 -0.42 0.46
N PHE A 91 -10.45 0.30 1.02
CA PHE A 91 -9.31 -0.23 1.76
C PHE A 91 -9.77 -0.97 3.02
N LEU A 92 -10.58 -0.34 3.88
CA LEU A 92 -11.04 -0.94 5.14
C LEU A 92 -11.87 -2.20 4.89
N LEU A 93 -12.76 -2.19 3.89
CA LEU A 93 -13.49 -3.38 3.46
C LEU A 93 -12.52 -4.49 3.00
N SER A 94 -11.51 -4.13 2.21
CA SER A 94 -10.51 -5.10 1.74
C SER A 94 -9.68 -5.68 2.89
N LEU A 95 -9.34 -4.84 3.88
CA LEU A 95 -8.62 -5.24 5.08
C LEU A 95 -9.47 -6.15 5.96
N TYR A 96 -10.75 -5.85 6.14
CA TYR A 96 -11.67 -6.72 6.87
C TYR A 96 -11.86 -8.07 6.16
N LYS A 97 -12.02 -8.09 4.84
CA LYS A 97 -12.11 -9.33 4.05
C LYS A 97 -10.86 -10.19 4.20
N ARG A 98 -9.67 -9.58 4.24
CA ARG A 98 -8.36 -10.25 4.36
C ARG A 98 -7.48 -9.53 5.38
N PRO A 99 -7.66 -9.78 6.70
CA PRO A 99 -7.03 -9.03 7.77
C PRO A 99 -5.59 -9.51 8.00
N TYR A 100 -4.74 -9.34 6.99
CA TYR A 100 -3.34 -9.76 7.05
C TYR A 100 -2.62 -9.10 8.22
N HIS A 101 -1.99 -9.91 9.08
CA HIS A 101 -1.27 -9.47 10.28
C HIS A 101 -2.15 -8.82 11.35
N TYR A 102 -3.46 -9.03 11.30
CA TYR A 102 -4.32 -8.75 12.44
C TYR A 102 -4.04 -9.80 13.52
N LYS A 103 -3.65 -9.35 14.71
CA LYS A 103 -3.18 -10.25 15.79
C LYS A 103 -4.31 -10.90 16.59
N ARG A 104 -5.55 -10.42 16.42
CA ARG A 104 -6.74 -10.93 17.10
C ARG A 104 -7.59 -11.80 16.17
N ASN A 105 -8.60 -12.44 16.73
CA ASN A 105 -9.64 -13.10 15.94
C ASN A 105 -10.39 -12.05 15.13
N LYS A 106 -10.54 -12.29 13.83
CA LYS A 106 -11.31 -11.41 12.94
C LYS A 106 -12.73 -11.24 13.51
N PRO A 107 -13.21 -10.01 13.76
CA PRO A 107 -14.57 -9.78 14.24
C PRO A 107 -15.62 -10.28 13.24
N ASN A 108 -16.81 -10.63 13.74
CA ASN A 108 -17.89 -11.17 12.91
C ASN A 108 -18.56 -10.10 12.03
N THR A 109 -18.46 -8.83 12.42
CA THR A 109 -19.06 -7.70 11.69
C THR A 109 -17.99 -6.67 11.36
N PHE A 110 -18.22 -5.93 10.27
CA PHE A 110 -17.30 -4.90 9.82
C PHE A 110 -17.27 -3.71 10.78
N ILE A 111 -18.43 -3.25 11.27
CA ILE A 111 -18.49 -2.21 12.30
C ILE A 111 -17.69 -2.54 13.57
N THR A 112 -17.72 -3.79 14.05
CA THR A 112 -16.91 -4.20 15.21
C THR A 112 -15.43 -4.15 14.86
N PHE A 113 -15.03 -4.61 13.68
CA PHE A 113 -13.65 -4.49 13.20
C PHE A 113 -13.15 -3.05 13.14
N LEU A 114 -13.99 -2.07 12.75
CA LEU A 114 -13.63 -0.66 12.73
C LEU A 114 -13.39 -0.07 14.14
N LYS A 115 -14.04 -0.62 15.17
CA LYS A 115 -13.91 -0.19 16.57
C LYS A 115 -12.76 -0.86 17.32
N GLU A 116 -12.22 -1.94 16.80
CA GLU A 116 -11.13 -2.69 17.42
C GLU A 116 -9.78 -1.99 17.28
N LYS A 117 -8.95 -2.14 18.31
CA LYS A 117 -7.56 -1.68 18.26
C LYS A 117 -6.77 -2.46 17.21
N TRP A 118 -5.91 -1.75 16.49
CA TRP A 118 -4.97 -2.36 15.56
C TRP A 118 -3.60 -2.50 16.21
N GLU A 119 -3.21 -3.72 16.58
CA GLU A 119 -1.89 -3.99 17.13
C GLU A 119 -0.82 -3.96 16.03
N LEU A 120 0.19 -3.11 16.22
CA LEU A 120 1.28 -2.92 15.27
C LEU A 120 2.37 -3.97 15.46
N THR A 121 3.09 -4.26 14.39
CA THR A 121 4.35 -5.03 14.43
C THR A 121 5.52 -4.05 14.42
N GLU A 122 6.70 -4.43 14.95
CA GLU A 122 7.86 -3.52 14.97
C GLU A 122 8.18 -2.97 13.57
N ARG A 123 8.07 -3.85 12.55
CA ARG A 123 8.28 -3.51 11.14
C ARG A 123 7.21 -2.57 10.55
N ASP A 124 6.11 -2.29 11.25
CA ASP A 124 5.20 -1.20 10.87
C ASP A 124 5.88 0.18 10.99
N ASN A 125 7.03 0.26 11.69
CA ASN A 125 7.91 1.43 11.81
C ASN A 125 7.21 2.64 12.43
N TYR A 126 6.48 2.43 13.52
CA TYR A 126 5.75 3.47 14.24
C TYR A 126 6.00 3.36 15.74
N ASN A 127 5.93 4.48 16.45
CA ASN A 127 6.35 4.56 17.86
C ASN A 127 5.36 3.95 18.86
N LEU A 128 4.12 3.70 18.42
CA LEU A 128 3.09 3.07 19.25
C LEU A 128 3.01 1.57 18.97
N GLU A 129 2.69 0.80 20.01
CA GLU A 129 2.46 -0.65 19.89
C GLU A 129 1.08 -0.99 19.30
N SER A 130 0.12 -0.07 19.42
CA SER A 130 -1.23 -0.23 18.86
C SER A 130 -1.85 1.11 18.50
N LEU A 131 -2.86 1.04 17.62
CA LEU A 131 -3.72 2.15 17.24
C LEU A 131 -5.15 1.87 17.70
N ASP A 132 -5.96 2.91 17.85
CA ASP A 132 -7.34 2.77 18.33
C ASP A 132 -8.28 2.18 17.28
N SER A 133 -7.91 2.22 16.00
CA SER A 133 -8.70 1.68 14.90
C SER A 133 -7.84 1.34 13.67
N PRO A 134 -8.28 0.41 12.81
CA PRO A 134 -7.75 0.27 11.44
C PRO A 134 -7.92 1.55 10.59
N ILE A 135 -8.79 2.49 10.96
CA ILE A 135 -8.90 3.80 10.29
C ILE A 135 -7.64 4.64 10.56
N ASP A 136 -7.15 4.63 11.81
CA ASP A 136 -5.92 5.32 12.19
C ASP A 136 -4.71 4.75 11.46
N LEU A 137 -4.71 3.43 11.20
CA LEU A 137 -3.69 2.80 10.37
C LEU A 137 -3.63 3.41 8.97
N TRP A 138 -4.78 3.65 8.34
CA TRP A 138 -4.82 4.30 7.02
C TRP A 138 -4.26 5.73 7.12
N ASN A 139 -4.70 6.52 8.11
CA ASN A 139 -4.23 7.89 8.30
C ASN A 139 -2.70 7.97 8.42
N ILE A 140 -2.11 7.24 9.39
CA ILE A 140 -0.67 7.36 9.68
C ILE A 140 0.21 6.90 8.52
N LYS A 141 -0.22 5.87 7.77
CA LYS A 141 0.57 5.32 6.66
C LYS A 141 0.58 6.29 5.50
N ASN A 142 -0.59 6.81 5.14
CA ASN A 142 -0.73 7.73 4.03
C ASN A 142 -0.13 9.10 4.35
N GLN A 143 -0.23 9.59 5.59
CA GLN A 143 0.51 10.78 6.03
C GLN A 143 2.02 10.60 5.81
N SER A 144 2.59 9.44 6.14
CA SER A 144 4.03 9.19 5.91
C SER A 144 4.44 9.19 4.42
N TYR A 145 3.49 8.93 3.51
CA TYR A 145 3.73 9.01 2.07
C TYR A 145 3.75 10.48 1.60
N ILE A 146 2.88 11.30 2.17
CA ILE A 146 2.87 12.76 1.97
C ILE A 146 4.16 13.38 2.52
N ASP A 147 4.57 13.02 3.73
CA ASP A 147 5.79 13.54 4.34
C ASP A 147 7.03 13.20 3.50
N LEU A 148 7.06 11.99 2.94
CA LEU A 148 8.10 11.57 2.01
C LEU A 148 8.10 12.44 0.75
N SER A 149 6.95 12.70 0.14
CA SER A 149 6.91 13.44 -1.13
C SER A 149 7.35 14.89 -0.98
N ASN A 150 7.07 15.49 0.18
CA ASN A 150 7.53 16.83 0.54
C ASN A 150 9.05 16.90 0.72
N THR A 151 9.71 15.79 1.05
CA THR A 151 11.14 15.79 1.44
C THR A 151 12.06 15.14 0.40
N TYR A 152 11.57 14.18 -0.36
CA TYR A 152 12.40 13.34 -1.23
C TYR A 152 11.93 13.42 -2.68
N SER A 153 12.59 14.24 -3.50
CA SER A 153 12.16 14.54 -4.87
C SER A 153 12.02 13.32 -5.79
N ASN A 154 12.78 12.25 -5.56
CA ASN A 154 12.76 11.04 -6.39
C ASN A 154 11.66 10.04 -5.95
N ASN A 155 10.43 10.55 -5.85
CA ASN A 155 9.26 9.78 -5.44
C ASN A 155 8.10 9.88 -6.44
N LEU A 156 7.17 8.92 -6.39
CA LEU A 156 5.88 8.96 -7.05
C LEU A 156 4.81 8.56 -6.02
N ILE A 157 3.81 9.41 -5.85
CA ILE A 157 2.60 9.07 -5.14
C ILE A 157 1.54 8.66 -6.16
N LEU A 158 0.94 7.48 -5.96
CA LEU A 158 -0.11 6.94 -6.81
C LEU A 158 -1.30 6.50 -5.97
N THR A 159 -2.50 6.61 -6.53
CA THR A 159 -3.66 5.88 -6.03
C THR A 159 -3.86 4.56 -6.78
N TYR A 160 -4.53 3.61 -6.13
CA TYR A 160 -4.86 2.34 -6.72
C TYR A 160 -5.91 2.48 -7.82
N GLU A 161 -6.81 3.44 -7.66
CA GLU A 161 -7.83 3.78 -8.64
C GLU A 161 -7.18 4.30 -9.94
N GLU A 162 -6.24 5.26 -9.86
CA GLU A 162 -5.47 5.72 -11.04
C GLU A 162 -4.69 4.57 -11.71
N LEU A 163 -4.11 3.68 -10.89
CA LEU A 163 -3.38 2.52 -11.40
C LEU A 163 -4.28 1.56 -12.19
N LEU A 164 -5.54 1.39 -11.76
CA LEU A 164 -6.52 0.55 -12.45
C LEU A 164 -7.13 1.24 -13.67
N GLU A 165 -7.36 2.55 -13.61
CA GLU A 165 -7.97 3.31 -14.71
C GLU A 165 -7.07 3.33 -15.95
N SER A 166 -5.76 3.53 -15.77
CA SER A 166 -4.84 3.68 -16.90
C SER A 166 -3.44 3.12 -16.57
N PRO A 167 -3.29 1.80 -16.40
CA PRO A 167 -2.01 1.19 -16.02
C PRO A 167 -0.90 1.48 -17.04
N ASN A 168 -1.24 1.63 -18.32
CA ASN A 168 -0.30 2.04 -19.37
C ASN A 168 0.24 3.46 -19.15
N LYS A 169 -0.62 4.45 -18.87
CA LYS A 169 -0.22 5.85 -18.60
C LYS A 169 0.66 5.94 -17.36
N ILE A 170 0.34 5.17 -16.31
CA ILE A 170 1.16 5.10 -15.10
C ILE A 170 2.54 4.53 -15.43
N ILE A 171 2.64 3.46 -16.23
CA ILE A 171 3.93 2.91 -16.63
C ILE A 171 4.73 3.89 -17.49
N PHE A 172 4.12 4.62 -18.43
CA PHE A 172 4.84 5.66 -19.16
C PHE A 172 5.31 6.80 -18.25
N SER A 173 4.50 7.23 -17.28
CA SER A 173 4.87 8.26 -16.31
C SER A 173 6.03 7.80 -15.40
N ILE A 174 6.02 6.53 -15.00
CA ILE A 174 7.15 5.91 -14.29
C ILE A 174 8.38 5.89 -15.20
N SER A 175 8.26 5.51 -16.46
CA SER A 175 9.38 5.49 -17.41
C SER A 175 10.06 6.84 -17.54
N ASP A 176 9.26 7.88 -17.76
CA ASP A 176 9.72 9.28 -17.89
C ASP A 176 10.44 9.74 -16.62
N ARG A 177 9.82 9.57 -15.45
CA ARG A 177 10.41 10.00 -14.18
C ARG A 177 11.63 9.18 -13.76
N LEU A 178 11.66 7.89 -14.09
CA LEU A 178 12.80 7.03 -13.83
C LEU A 178 13.97 7.32 -14.80
N GLY A 179 13.70 7.94 -15.94
CA GLY A 179 14.65 7.99 -17.06
C GLY A 179 15.01 6.60 -17.58
N ILE A 180 14.07 5.64 -17.50
CA ILE A 180 14.31 4.24 -17.88
C ILE A 180 13.34 3.85 -18.97
N PRO A 181 13.83 3.41 -20.14
CA PRO A 181 12.96 2.94 -21.20
C PRO A 181 12.23 1.67 -20.75
N LEU A 182 11.03 1.46 -21.27
CA LEU A 182 10.37 0.17 -21.16
C LEU A 182 11.27 -0.91 -21.80
N LYS A 183 11.17 -2.13 -21.29
CA LYS A 183 11.83 -3.31 -21.90
C LYS A 183 11.42 -3.48 -23.36
N ASP A 184 10.11 -3.37 -23.61
CA ASP A 184 9.44 -3.50 -24.91
C ASP A 184 8.17 -2.61 -24.92
N LYS A 185 7.09 -3.05 -25.57
CA LYS A 185 5.75 -2.46 -25.44
C LYS A 185 5.17 -2.73 -24.06
N PHE A 186 4.26 -1.84 -23.63
CA PHE A 186 3.52 -2.02 -22.37
C PHE A 186 2.88 -3.41 -22.28
N LYS A 187 3.06 -4.07 -21.14
CA LYS A 187 2.47 -5.37 -20.81
C LYS A 187 1.75 -5.30 -19.48
N ASN A 188 0.44 -5.52 -19.51
CA ASN A 188 -0.39 -5.58 -18.31
C ASN A 188 -0.13 -6.88 -17.50
N TYR A 189 -0.80 -7.00 -16.36
CA TYR A 189 -0.90 -8.24 -15.59
C TYR A 189 -2.37 -8.53 -15.30
N ASP A 190 -2.98 -9.43 -16.08
CA ASP A 190 -4.43 -9.62 -16.09
C ASP A 190 -4.93 -10.59 -15.02
N ASN A 191 -4.07 -11.50 -14.54
CA ASN A 191 -4.44 -12.48 -13.52
C ASN A 191 -4.53 -11.83 -12.14
N SER A 192 -5.43 -12.34 -11.28
CA SER A 192 -5.42 -11.91 -9.88
C SER A 192 -4.14 -12.32 -9.17
N THR A 193 -3.60 -11.39 -8.38
CA THR A 193 -2.48 -11.66 -7.46
C THR A 193 -2.91 -12.33 -6.16
N LYS A 194 -4.22 -12.45 -5.96
CA LYS A 194 -4.86 -13.21 -4.89
C LYS A 194 -5.38 -14.47 -5.58
N ASN A 195 -5.16 -15.66 -5.04
CA ASN A 195 -5.61 -16.90 -5.70
C ASN A 195 -7.16 -17.02 -5.65
N ASP A 196 -7.87 -16.11 -6.29
CA ASP A 196 -9.31 -16.08 -6.49
C ASP A 196 -9.62 -16.12 -8.00
N ASN A 197 -10.85 -16.47 -8.35
CA ASN A 197 -11.32 -16.56 -9.74
C ASN A 197 -11.59 -15.19 -10.36
N LYS A 198 -10.89 -14.15 -9.90
CA LYS A 198 -11.04 -12.78 -10.39
C LYS A 198 -9.92 -12.43 -11.37
N ASP A 199 -10.19 -11.50 -12.27
CA ASP A 199 -9.20 -10.92 -13.17
C ASP A 199 -9.05 -9.40 -12.96
N PHE A 200 -8.23 -8.78 -13.79
CA PHE A 200 -8.03 -7.33 -13.80
C PHE A 200 -9.34 -6.55 -14.01
N ASN A 201 -10.23 -7.01 -14.90
CA ASN A 201 -11.48 -6.34 -15.21
C ASN A 201 -12.43 -6.37 -14.01
N ASP A 202 -12.50 -7.49 -13.28
CA ASP A 202 -13.29 -7.58 -12.05
C ASP A 202 -12.85 -6.56 -11.00
N TYR A 203 -11.53 -6.36 -10.86
CA TYR A 203 -11.00 -5.36 -9.94
C TYR A 203 -11.26 -3.94 -10.45
N GLN A 204 -11.03 -3.70 -11.75
CA GLN A 204 -11.28 -2.41 -12.36
C GLN A 204 -12.74 -1.98 -12.17
N ASP A 205 -13.70 -2.84 -12.51
CA ASP A 205 -15.13 -2.59 -12.33
C ASP A 205 -15.47 -2.32 -10.85
N TYR A 206 -15.03 -3.20 -9.94
CA TYR A 206 -15.36 -3.06 -8.52
C TYR A 206 -14.88 -1.74 -7.90
N TYR A 207 -13.68 -1.26 -8.27
CA TYR A 207 -13.12 -0.04 -7.68
C TYR A 207 -13.51 1.23 -8.43
N LEU A 208 -13.49 1.23 -9.77
CA LEU A 208 -13.76 2.43 -10.56
C LEU A 208 -15.26 2.75 -10.63
N ASN A 209 -16.14 1.74 -10.64
CA ASN A 209 -17.59 1.94 -10.52
C ASN A 209 -18.06 1.93 -9.07
N GLU A 210 -17.13 1.96 -8.12
CA GLU A 210 -17.36 2.09 -6.68
C GLU A 210 -18.39 1.11 -6.11
N LEU A 211 -18.43 -0.12 -6.65
CA LEU A 211 -19.40 -1.14 -6.24
C LEU A 211 -19.30 -1.50 -4.76
N TRP A 212 -18.13 -1.28 -4.16
CA TRP A 212 -17.87 -1.38 -2.73
C TRP A 212 -18.79 -0.51 -1.87
N ARG A 213 -19.35 0.59 -2.40
CA ARG A 213 -20.28 1.47 -1.66
C ARG A 213 -21.54 0.74 -1.20
N LYS A 214 -21.96 -0.30 -1.93
CA LYS A 214 -23.14 -1.11 -1.60
C LYS A 214 -22.92 -1.99 -0.37
N GLU A 215 -21.67 -2.20 0.03
CA GLU A 215 -21.30 -3.04 1.18
C GLU A 215 -21.26 -2.28 2.51
N LEU A 216 -21.46 -0.95 2.49
CA LEU A 216 -21.36 -0.09 3.66
C LEU A 216 -22.74 0.37 4.14
N ASP A 217 -22.97 0.30 5.45
CA ASP A 217 -24.10 0.95 6.09
C ASP A 217 -23.76 2.38 6.59
N ASN A 218 -24.78 3.10 7.08
CA ASN A 218 -24.61 4.48 7.51
C ASN A 218 -23.79 4.60 8.81
N ASP A 219 -23.85 3.62 9.71
CA ASP A 219 -23.12 3.66 10.98
C ASP A 219 -21.63 3.44 10.74
N GLU A 220 -21.30 2.53 9.82
CA GLU A 220 -19.94 2.28 9.34
C GLU A 220 -19.37 3.52 8.67
N ILE A 221 -20.13 4.16 7.77
CA ILE A 221 -19.72 5.40 7.11
C ILE A 221 -19.49 6.52 8.13
N ASN A 222 -20.42 6.73 9.05
CA ASN A 222 -20.31 7.76 10.08
C ASN A 222 -19.08 7.53 10.97
N LEU A 223 -18.83 6.29 11.39
CA LEU A 223 -17.65 5.95 12.18
C LEU A 223 -16.36 6.23 11.40
N ILE A 224 -16.27 5.78 10.15
CA ILE A 224 -15.10 6.05 9.30
C ILE A 224 -14.88 7.56 9.17
N ASN A 225 -15.93 8.31 8.83
CA ASN A 225 -15.87 9.77 8.64
C ASN A 225 -15.40 10.50 9.88
N SER A 226 -15.81 10.06 11.07
CA SER A 226 -15.43 10.68 12.34
C SER A 226 -13.94 10.54 12.69
N LYS A 227 -13.21 9.65 12.02
CA LYS A 227 -11.79 9.36 12.31
C LYS A 227 -10.86 9.65 11.13
N LEU A 228 -11.35 9.85 9.92
CA LEU A 228 -10.49 10.12 8.77
C LEU A 228 -9.79 11.49 8.90
N ASP A 229 -8.50 11.51 8.61
CA ASP A 229 -7.77 12.76 8.46
C ASP A 229 -8.12 13.42 7.12
N LEU A 230 -8.76 14.59 7.18
CA LEU A 230 -9.25 15.30 5.99
C LEU A 230 -8.13 15.90 5.13
N ASN A 231 -6.99 16.24 5.72
CA ASN A 231 -5.85 16.73 4.97
C ASN A 231 -5.22 15.58 4.18
N VAL A 232 -5.07 14.41 4.80
CA VAL A 232 -4.62 13.21 4.11
C VAL A 232 -5.61 12.84 3.00
N LEU A 233 -6.91 12.81 3.31
CA LEU A 233 -7.95 12.45 2.36
C LEU A 233 -7.92 13.32 1.10
N SER A 234 -7.91 14.64 1.30
CA SER A 234 -7.90 15.62 0.21
C SER A 234 -6.59 15.62 -0.59
N HIS A 235 -5.44 15.32 0.04
CA HIS A 235 -4.17 15.18 -0.69
C HIS A 235 -4.23 14.10 -1.77
N PHE A 236 -4.94 13.00 -1.52
CA PHE A 236 -5.13 11.92 -2.48
C PHE A 236 -6.36 12.11 -3.38
N GLY A 237 -6.98 13.29 -3.36
CA GLY A 237 -8.18 13.58 -4.17
C GLY A 237 -9.43 12.82 -3.74
N TYR A 238 -9.46 12.28 -2.52
CA TYR A 238 -10.66 11.64 -1.98
C TYR A 238 -11.51 12.63 -1.20
N GLU A 239 -12.79 12.32 -1.08
CA GLU A 239 -13.76 13.09 -0.30
C GLU A 239 -14.46 12.19 0.73
N ILE A 240 -15.04 12.81 1.75
CA ILE A 240 -15.91 12.10 2.69
C ILE A 240 -17.09 11.51 1.91
N TYR A 241 -17.29 10.21 2.05
CA TYR A 241 -18.49 9.56 1.54
C TYR A 241 -19.70 9.85 2.43
N ARG A 242 -20.80 10.24 1.80
CA ARG A 242 -22.14 10.29 2.38
C ARG A 242 -23.06 9.42 1.55
N LYS A 243 -23.76 8.48 2.18
CA LYS A 243 -24.80 7.69 1.51
C LYS A 243 -25.98 8.62 1.24
N LYS A 244 -26.45 8.62 0.00
CA LYS A 244 -27.68 9.33 -0.40
C LYS A 244 -28.90 8.49 -0.02
#